data_AF-A0A9E3IIM8-F1
#
_entry.id   AF-A0A9E3IIM8-F1
#
_cell.length_a   1.000
_cell.length_b   1.000
_cell.length_c   1.000
_cell.angle_alpha   90.00
_cell.angle_beta   90.00
_cell.angle_gamma   90.00
#
_symmetry.space_group_name_H-M   'P 1'
#
loop_
_entity.id
_entity.type
_entity.pdbx_description
1 polymer ?
#
loop_
_entity_poly.entity_id
_entity_poly.type
_entity_poly.pdbx_seq_one_letter_code
_entity_poly.pdbx_strand_id
1 'polypeptide(L)'
;QRAEGLGRAWIEKIDIATEAPGEATGQPSADPLIELGALMRDDVSRRHALREEIRQMVKDLRGELPPESRGLTGGDEAEFEAYVDHLLVEGSNDVIARLKSDGTGAGE
;
A
#
# COMPACT_ATOMS: atom_id res chain seq x y z
N GLN A 1 -22.07 -10.80 -5.96
CA GLN A 1 -23.32 -10.03 -5.75
C GLN A 1 -23.26 -9.32 -4.40
N ARG A 2 -22.88 -8.04 -4.34
CA ARG A 2 -22.99 -7.20 -3.11
C ARG A 2 -23.45 -5.76 -3.38
N ALA A 3 -23.78 -5.41 -4.62
CA ALA A 3 -24.17 -4.03 -5.00
C ALA A 3 -25.69 -3.77 -4.97
N GLU A 4 -26.54 -4.80 -4.84
CA GLU A 4 -28.01 -4.64 -4.87
C GLU A 4 -28.59 -4.05 -3.57
N GLY A 5 -27.81 -3.96 -2.48
CA GLY A 5 -28.26 -3.40 -1.19
C GLY A 5 -28.07 -1.89 -1.05
N LEU A 6 -27.31 -1.23 -1.95
CA LEU A 6 -26.96 0.20 -1.85
C LEU A 6 -27.98 1.13 -2.52
N GLY A 7 -29.05 0.61 -3.12
CA GLY A 7 -30.04 1.38 -3.88
C GLY A 7 -30.86 2.41 -3.09
N ARG A 8 -30.57 2.60 -1.78
CA ARG A 8 -31.22 3.61 -0.92
C ARG A 8 -30.24 4.41 -0.04
N ALA A 9 -28.95 4.40 -0.36
CA ALA A 9 -27.97 5.23 0.37
C ALA A 9 -27.73 6.53 -0.40
N TRP A 10 -28.17 7.66 0.17
CA TRP A 10 -27.88 9.00 -0.34
C TRP A 10 -26.71 9.59 0.45
N ILE A 11 -25.60 9.86 -0.21
CA ILE A 11 -24.43 10.51 0.42
C ILE A 11 -24.63 12.03 0.25
N GLU A 12 -25.00 12.71 1.34
CA GLU A 12 -25.25 14.16 1.31
C GLU A 12 -23.97 14.99 1.18
N LYS A 13 -22.90 14.60 1.88
CA LYS A 13 -21.66 15.37 1.95
C LYS A 13 -20.47 14.48 2.24
N ILE A 14 -19.39 14.68 1.49
CA ILE A 14 -18.07 14.09 1.75
C ILE A 14 -17.15 15.25 2.12
N ASP A 15 -16.73 15.30 3.38
CA ASP A 15 -15.71 16.23 3.84
C ASP A 15 -14.35 15.53 3.81
N ILE A 16 -13.43 16.06 3.01
CA ILE A 16 -12.06 15.54 2.89
C ILE A 16 -11.15 16.50 3.65
N ALA A 17 -10.72 16.09 4.84
CA ALA A 17 -9.64 16.76 5.54
C ALA A 17 -8.33 16.45 4.81
N THR A 18 -7.62 17.48 4.38
CA THR A 18 -6.28 17.34 3.79
C THR A 18 -5.27 17.97 4.72
N GLU A 19 -4.20 17.24 4.96
CA GLU A 19 -3.08 17.65 5.78
C GLU A 19 -1.88 17.80 4.84
N ALA A 20 -1.06 18.82 5.06
CA ALA A 20 0.27 18.81 4.45
C ALA A 20 1.00 17.54 4.93
N PRO A 21 1.85 16.92 4.10
CA PRO A 21 2.72 15.83 4.57
C PRO A 21 3.39 16.30 5.86
N GLY A 22 3.30 15.49 6.92
CA GLY A 22 3.92 15.85 8.19
C GLY A 22 5.40 16.16 7.97
N GLU A 23 5.93 17.17 8.67
CA GLU A 23 7.38 17.39 8.67
C GLU A 23 8.04 16.09 9.16
N ALA A 24 8.88 15.50 8.32
CA ALA A 24 9.60 14.29 8.67
C ALA A 24 10.33 14.54 9.99
N THR A 25 9.99 13.75 11.02
CA THR A 25 10.61 13.84 12.35
C THR A 25 11.99 13.20 12.30
N GLY A 26 12.92 13.86 11.62
CA GLY A 26 14.27 13.37 11.40
C GLY A 26 15.18 14.48 10.92
N GLN A 27 16.42 14.45 11.40
CA GLN A 27 17.49 15.33 10.91
C GLN A 27 17.62 15.12 9.40
N PRO A 28 17.65 16.18 8.56
CA PRO A 28 17.63 16.04 7.11
C PRO A 28 18.79 15.14 6.70
N SER A 29 18.44 13.99 6.13
CA SER A 29 19.42 13.12 5.51
C SER A 29 19.74 13.79 4.18
N ALA A 30 21.01 14.09 3.91
CA ALA A 30 21.40 14.64 2.60
C ALA A 30 21.08 13.68 1.43
N ASP A 31 20.63 12.44 1.72
CA ASP A 31 20.15 11.48 0.74
C ASP A 31 18.61 11.48 0.64
N PRO A 32 18.03 12.00 -0.46
CA PRO A 32 16.58 12.04 -0.68
C PRO A 32 15.94 10.65 -0.81
N LEU A 33 16.70 9.59 -1.13
CA LEU A 33 16.16 8.23 -1.19
C LEU A 33 15.93 7.64 0.21
N ILE A 34 16.70 8.07 1.20
CA ILE A 34 16.47 7.70 2.60
C ILE A 34 15.19 8.37 3.10
N GLU A 35 15.01 9.66 2.81
CA GLU A 35 13.80 10.42 3.18
C GLU A 35 12.55 9.86 2.50
N LEU A 36 12.62 9.56 1.21
CA LEU A 36 11.51 8.92 0.48
C LEU A 36 11.16 7.54 1.07
N GLY A 37 12.17 6.74 1.44
CA GLY A 37 11.93 5.43 2.05
C GLY A 37 11.23 5.53 3.40
N ALA A 38 11.57 6.53 4.21
CA ALA A 38 10.85 6.81 5.47
C ALA A 38 9.42 7.27 5.19
N LEU A 39 9.22 8.23 4.29
CA LEU A 39 7.89 8.72 3.89
C LEU A 39 6.99 7.58 3.38
N MET A 40 7.53 6.69 2.55
CA MET A 40 6.77 5.57 2.01
C MET A 40 6.32 4.58 3.11
N ARG A 41 7.20 4.28 4.08
CA ARG A 41 6.86 3.36 5.18
C ARG A 41 5.99 4.00 6.25
N ASP A 42 6.22 5.26 6.60
CA ASP A 42 5.58 5.88 7.76
C ASP A 42 4.25 6.54 7.40
N ASP A 43 4.13 7.13 6.20
CA ASP A 43 2.92 7.84 5.80
C ASP A 43 2.14 7.13 4.69
N VAL A 44 2.82 6.73 3.60
CA VAL A 44 2.13 6.20 2.41
C VAL A 44 1.53 4.83 2.68
N SER A 45 2.29 3.92 3.31
CA SER A 45 1.83 2.57 3.65
C SER A 45 0.62 2.57 4.59
N ARG A 46 0.48 3.61 5.42
CA ARG A 46 -0.62 3.79 6.38
C ARG A 46 -1.87 4.40 5.75
N ARG A 47 -1.81 4.87 4.51
CA ARG A 47 -2.98 5.44 3.83
C ARG A 47 -3.99 4.34 3.55
N HIS A 48 -5.17 4.49 4.14
CA HIS A 48 -6.29 3.57 3.98
C HIS A 48 -6.61 3.25 2.51
N ALA A 49 -6.57 4.25 1.62
CA ALA A 49 -6.87 4.04 0.20
C ALA A 49 -5.89 3.08 -0.50
N LEU A 50 -4.59 3.25 -0.28
CA LEU A 50 -3.57 2.38 -0.86
C LEU A 50 -3.69 0.96 -0.32
N ARG A 51 -3.91 0.85 1.00
CA ARG A 51 -4.10 -0.43 1.65
C ARG A 51 -5.32 -1.18 1.10
N GLU A 52 -6.45 -0.50 0.90
CA GLU A 52 -7.64 -1.11 0.32
C GLU A 52 -7.47 -1.51 -1.14
N GLU A 53 -6.69 -0.75 -1.92
CA GLU A 53 -6.37 -1.13 -3.31
C GLU A 53 -5.56 -2.43 -3.36
N ILE A 54 -4.50 -2.55 -2.55
CA ILE A 54 -3.71 -3.78 -2.44
C ILE A 54 -4.58 -4.92 -1.92
N ARG A 55 -5.40 -4.66 -0.90
CA ARG A 55 -6.34 -5.63 -0.35
C ARG A 55 -7.27 -6.19 -1.42
N GLN A 56 -7.83 -5.33 -2.27
CA GLN A 56 -8.71 -5.73 -3.36
C GLN A 56 -7.97 -6.54 -4.42
N MET A 57 -6.76 -6.10 -4.80
CA MET A 57 -5.92 -6.82 -5.75
C MET A 57 -5.58 -8.25 -5.29
N VAL A 58 -5.24 -8.43 -4.01
CA VAL A 58 -4.95 -9.76 -3.44
C VAL A 58 -6.22 -10.63 -3.42
N LYS A 59 -7.40 -10.05 -3.13
CA LYS A 59 -8.68 -10.78 -3.19
C LYS A 59 -9.00 -11.28 -4.60
N ASP A 60 -8.79 -10.42 -5.59
CA ASP A 60 -9.04 -10.74 -6.99
C ASP A 60 -8.09 -11.85 -7.46
N LEU A 61 -6.78 -11.70 -7.17
CA LEU A 61 -5.78 -12.73 -7.45
C LEU A 61 -6.13 -14.07 -6.79
N ARG A 62 -6.54 -14.07 -5.51
CA ARG A 62 -6.93 -15.30 -4.81
C ARG A 62 -8.13 -16.00 -5.47
N GLY A 63 -9.04 -15.23 -6.07
CA GLY A 63 -10.17 -15.77 -6.85
C GLY A 63 -9.72 -16.51 -8.10
N GLU A 64 -8.60 -16.10 -8.70
CA GLU A 64 -8.02 -16.69 -9.91
C GLU A 64 -7.07 -17.87 -9.60
N LEU A 65 -6.61 -18.00 -8.35
CA LEU A 65 -5.67 -19.06 -7.97
C LEU A 65 -6.32 -20.46 -7.87
N PRO A 66 -5.59 -21.51 -8.28
CA PRO A 66 -6.00 -22.90 -8.06
C PRO A 66 -6.08 -23.22 -6.55
N PRO A 67 -6.88 -24.22 -6.15
CA PRO A 67 -7.19 -24.52 -4.75
C PRO A 67 -5.96 -24.66 -3.85
N GLU A 68 -4.93 -25.35 -4.33
CA GLU A 68 -3.65 -25.57 -3.65
C GLU A 68 -2.89 -24.28 -3.33
N SER A 69 -3.10 -23.21 -4.10
CA SER A 69 -2.42 -21.93 -3.95
C SER A 69 -3.22 -20.90 -3.14
N ARG A 70 -4.49 -21.19 -2.79
CA ARG A 70 -5.34 -20.23 -2.06
C ARG A 70 -4.87 -19.92 -0.65
N GLY A 71 -4.05 -20.80 -0.06
CA GLY A 71 -3.45 -20.59 1.26
C GLY A 71 -2.29 -19.59 1.27
N LEU A 72 -1.80 -19.14 0.10
CA LEU A 72 -0.68 -18.20 0.00
C LEU A 72 -0.95 -16.87 0.71
N THR A 73 -2.21 -16.46 0.81
CA THR A 73 -2.61 -15.17 1.39
C THR A 73 -3.15 -15.32 2.83
N GLY A 74 -2.83 -16.42 3.52
CA GLY A 74 -3.39 -16.75 4.84
C GLY A 74 -4.66 -17.60 4.79
N GLY A 75 -4.90 -18.33 5.87
CA GLY A 75 -6.06 -19.19 6.10
C GLY A 75 -7.23 -18.51 6.81
N ASP A 76 -7.00 -17.35 7.43
CA ASP A 76 -8.03 -16.53 8.05
C ASP A 76 -7.89 -15.03 7.71
N GLU A 77 -8.81 -14.22 8.24
CA GLU A 77 -8.82 -12.78 8.00
C GLU A 77 -7.60 -12.09 8.62
N ALA A 78 -7.12 -12.50 9.79
CA ALA A 78 -5.99 -11.86 10.45
C ALA A 78 -4.68 -12.13 9.70
N GLU A 79 -4.48 -13.36 9.25
CA GLU A 79 -3.34 -13.74 8.40
C GLU A 79 -3.39 -13.02 7.05
N PHE A 80 -4.58 -12.84 6.48
CA PHE A 80 -4.76 -12.08 5.24
C PHE A 80 -4.42 -10.60 5.41
N GLU A 81 -4.87 -9.95 6.50
CA GLU A 81 -4.50 -8.56 6.77
C GLU A 81 -2.99 -8.40 7.01
N ALA A 82 -2.36 -9.35 7.72
CA ALA A 82 -0.92 -9.35 7.92
C ALA A 82 -0.15 -9.53 6.60
N TYR A 83 -0.68 -10.33 5.67
CA TYR A 83 -0.12 -10.49 4.33
C TYR A 83 -0.20 -9.19 3.51
N VAL A 84 -1.31 -8.46 3.59
CA VAL A 84 -1.45 -7.13 2.95
C VAL A 84 -0.46 -6.13 3.53
N ASP A 85 -0.29 -6.10 4.86
CA ASP A 85 0.67 -5.22 5.53
C ASP A 85 2.12 -5.56 5.12
N HIS A 86 2.44 -6.84 4.96
CA HIS A 86 3.73 -7.29 4.46
C HIS A 86 4.01 -6.79 3.03
N LEU A 87 3.03 -6.94 2.12
CA LEU A 87 3.17 -6.47 0.74
C LEU A 87 3.40 -4.96 0.64
N LEU A 88 2.75 -4.18 1.51
CA LEU A 88 2.95 -2.72 1.57
C LEU A 88 4.40 -2.36 1.93
N VAL A 89 4.99 -3.09 2.88
CA VAL A 89 6.38 -2.88 3.30
C VAL A 89 7.36 -3.34 2.22
N GLU A 90 7.18 -4.54 1.66
CA GLU A 90 8.05 -5.06 0.60
C GLU A 90 8.00 -4.21 -0.65
N GLY A 91 6.80 -3.87 -1.14
CA GLY A 91 6.64 -3.01 -2.32
C GLY A 91 7.29 -1.64 -2.15
N SER A 92 7.25 -1.07 -0.93
CA SER A 92 7.94 0.18 -0.62
C SER A 92 9.47 0.02 -0.70
N ASN A 93 10.00 -1.09 -0.21
CA ASN A 93 11.43 -1.37 -0.29
C ASN A 93 11.89 -1.62 -1.74
N ASP A 94 11.08 -2.32 -2.54
CA ASP A 94 11.37 -2.60 -3.94
C ASP A 94 11.42 -1.33 -4.79
N VAL A 95 10.50 -0.38 -4.56
CA VAL A 95 10.51 0.92 -5.23
C VAL A 95 11.81 1.68 -4.92
N ILE A 96 12.23 1.72 -3.65
CA ILE A 96 13.49 2.38 -3.27
C ILE A 96 14.70 1.66 -3.87
N ALA A 97 14.72 0.33 -3.86
CA ALA A 97 15.80 -0.46 -4.43
C ALA A 97 15.95 -0.19 -5.94
N ARG A 98 14.82 -0.12 -6.65
CA ARG A 98 14.80 0.19 -8.09
C ARG A 98 15.23 1.63 -8.38
N LEU A 99 14.81 2.60 -7.58
CA LEU A 99 15.28 3.98 -7.74
C LEU A 99 16.79 4.12 -7.50
N LYS A 100 17.35 3.36 -6.55
CA LYS A 100 18.80 3.28 -6.32
C LYS A 100 19.54 2.68 -7.53
N SER A 101 19.01 1.62 -8.15
CA SER A 101 19.62 1.03 -9.33
C SER A 101 19.54 1.95 -10.54
N ASP A 102 18.40 2.58 -10.77
CA ASP A 102 18.16 3.44 -11.93
C ASP A 102 18.95 4.76 -11.84
N GLY A 103 19.12 5.32 -10.63
CA GLY A 103 19.97 6.50 -10.40
C GLY A 103 21.48 6.24 -10.55
N THR A 104 21.92 4.99 -10.45
CA THR A 104 23.33 4.60 -10.66
C THR A 104 23.67 4.45 -12.16
N GLY A 105 22.66 4.29 -13.03
CA GLY A 105 22.84 4.12 -14.49
C GLY A 105 22.83 5.42 -15.32
N ALA A 106 22.64 6.59 -14.71
CA ALA A 106 22.59 7.88 -15.40
C ALA A 106 23.96 8.60 -15.48
N GLY A 107 25.06 7.90 -15.19
CA GLY A 107 26.42 8.44 -15.10
C GLY A 107 27.47 7.70 -15.94
N GLU A 108 27.08 7.06 -17.04
CA GLU A 108 27.99 6.52 -18.07
C GLU A 108 27.70 7.11 -19.46
#